data_AF-A0A261WKJ1-F1
#
_entry.id   AF-A0A261WKJ1-F1
#
_cell.length_a   1.000
_cell.length_b   1.000
_cell.length_c   1.000
_cell.angle_alpha   90.00
_cell.angle_beta   90.00
_cell.angle_gamma   90.00
#
_symmetry.space_group_name_H-M   'P 1'
#
loop_
_entity.id
_entity.type
_entity.pdbx_description
1 polymer ?
#
loop_
_entity_poly.entity_id
_entity_poly.type
_entity_poly.pdbx_seq_one_letter_code
_entity_poly.pdbx_strand_id
1 'polypeptide(L)' 'MIQMLPSQDRYRQIVELSPDSIKEIALDGKVRFVNSHGVARIAVENAERVLGQQWSSLWPEEVRDTVEEAISAASRG' A
#
# COMPACT_ATOMS: atom_id res chain seq x y z
N MET A 1 13.55 -8.96 -28.93
CA MET A 1 13.81 -7.53 -28.68
C MET A 1 13.33 -7.24 -27.26
N ILE A 2 14.24 -7.07 -26.28
CA ILE A 2 13.84 -6.82 -24.88
C ILE A 2 13.50 -5.34 -24.78
N GLN A 3 12.23 -5.03 -24.61
CA GLN A 3 11.74 -3.66 -24.51
C GLN A 3 12.01 -3.16 -23.07
N MET A 4 13.05 -2.33 -22.90
CA MET A 4 13.28 -1.63 -21.63
C MET A 4 12.23 -0.53 -21.50
N LEU A 5 11.20 -0.78 -20.69
CA LEU A 5 10.27 0.25 -20.25
C LEU A 5 11.01 1.25 -19.33
N PRO A 6 10.57 2.52 -19.28
CA PRO A 6 11.03 3.49 -18.29
C PRO A 6 11.04 2.87 -16.89
N SER A 7 12.01 3.25 -16.05
CA SER A 7 12.21 2.63 -14.72
C SER A 7 10.94 2.61 -13.86
N GLN A 8 10.11 3.65 -13.94
CA GLN A 8 8.83 3.74 -13.23
C GLN A 8 7.80 2.72 -13.73
N ASP A 9 7.70 2.51 -15.06
CA ASP A 9 6.78 1.54 -15.65
C ASP A 9 7.19 0.11 -15.30
N ARG A 10 8.50 -0.17 -15.29
CA ARG A 10 9.03 -1.46 -14.87
C ARG A 10 8.76 -1.73 -13.38
N TYR A 11 9.00 -0.76 -12.50
CA TYR A 11 8.68 -0.91 -11.07
C TYR A 11 7.19 -1.18 -10.87
N ARG A 12 6.33 -0.39 -11.52
CA ARG A 12 4.88 -0.56 -11.44
C ARG A 12 4.45 -1.95 -11.91
N GLN A 13 4.99 -2.45 -13.01
CA GLN A 13 4.69 -3.81 -13.47
C GLN A 13 5.13 -4.88 -12.48
N ILE A 14 6.34 -4.77 -11.91
CA ILE A 14 6.83 -5.75 -10.93
C ILE A 14 5.92 -5.78 -9.69
N VAL A 15 5.56 -4.61 -9.17
CA VAL A 15 4.68 -4.50 -8.00
C VAL A 15 3.27 -5.01 -8.31
N GLU A 16 2.73 -4.66 -9.48
CA GLU A 16 1.38 -5.06 -9.90
C GLU A 16 1.25 -6.57 -10.10
N LEU A 17 2.28 -7.22 -10.67
CA LEU A 17 2.30 -8.65 -10.94
C LEU A 17 2.73 -9.50 -9.73
N SER A 18 3.14 -8.88 -8.62
CA SER A 18 3.52 -9.61 -7.41
C SER A 18 2.30 -10.33 -6.81
N PRO A 19 2.42 -11.61 -6.42
CA PRO A 19 1.35 -12.32 -5.73
C PRO A 19 1.17 -11.84 -4.28
N ASP A 20 2.13 -11.08 -3.76
CA ASP A 20 2.07 -10.50 -2.43
C ASP A 20 1.16 -9.28 -2.38
N SER A 21 0.62 -9.04 -1.19
CA SER A 21 -0.32 -7.95 -0.93
C SER A 21 0.43 -6.64 -0.66
N ILE A 22 0.74 -5.88 -1.71
CA ILE A 22 1.60 -4.68 -1.63
C ILE A 22 0.77 -3.40 -1.53
N LYS A 23 1.17 -2.48 -0.64
CA LYS A 23 0.61 -1.14 -0.49
C LYS A 23 1.71 -0.10 -0.43
N GLU A 24 1.46 1.05 -1.03
CA GLU A 24 2.27 2.24 -0.83
C GLU A 24 1.57 3.17 0.15
N ILE A 25 2.26 3.49 1.24
CA ILE A 25 1.78 4.40 2.28
C ILE A 25 2.54 5.72 2.14
N ALA A 26 1.82 6.84 2.13
CA ALA A 26 2.40 8.18 2.18
C ALA A 26 3.04 8.46 3.55
N LEU A 27 3.90 9.46 3.63
CA LEU A 27 4.52 9.87 4.90
C LEU A 27 3.50 10.42 5.91
N ASP A 28 2.37 10.93 5.45
CA ASP A 28 1.21 11.29 6.30
C ASP A 28 0.37 10.07 6.71
N GLY A 29 0.76 8.87 6.27
CA GLY A 29 0.13 7.59 6.58
C GLY A 29 -1.08 7.24 5.72
N LYS A 30 -1.40 8.02 4.68
CA LYS A 30 -2.47 7.69 3.74
C LYS A 30 -2.06 6.61 2.73
N VAL A 31 -2.99 5.73 2.38
CA VAL A 31 -2.76 4.74 1.32
C VAL A 31 -2.78 5.42 -0.04
N ARG A 32 -1.69 5.31 -0.82
CA ARG A 32 -1.58 5.88 -2.18
C ARG A 32 -1.75 4.85 -3.28
N PHE A 33 -1.42 3.60 -3.00
CA PHE A 33 -1.49 2.52 -3.97
C PHE A 33 -1.72 1.18 -3.28
N VAL A 34 -2.42 0.28 -3.97
CA VAL A 34 -2.59 -1.13 -3.62
C VAL A 34 -2.54 -1.91 -4.94
N ASN A 35 -1.76 -3.00 -5.01
CA ASN A 35 -1.76 -3.86 -6.19
C ASN A 35 -3.02 -4.73 -6.26
N SER A 36 -3.34 -5.29 -7.43
CA SER A 36 -4.51 -6.14 -7.65
C SER A 36 -4.62 -7.32 -6.67
N HIS A 37 -3.52 -8.02 -6.39
CA HIS A 37 -3.48 -9.08 -5.38
C HIS A 37 -3.72 -8.56 -3.95
N GLY A 38 -3.34 -7.31 -3.68
CA GLY A 38 -3.64 -6.60 -2.46
C GLY A 38 -5.13 -6.34 -2.30
N VAL A 39 -5.78 -5.82 -3.34
CA VAL A 39 -7.23 -5.58 -3.38
C VAL A 39 -8.01 -6.85 -3.06
N ALA A 40 -7.67 -7.96 -3.72
CA ALA A 40 -8.35 -9.24 -3.54
C ALA A 40 -8.28 -9.81 -2.11
N ARG A 41 -7.34 -9.32 -1.29
CA ARG A 41 -7.06 -9.79 0.08
C ARG A 41 -7.52 -8.81 1.16
N ILE A 42 -7.92 -7.60 0.79
CA ILE A 42 -8.41 -6.64 1.77
C ILE A 42 -9.82 -7.07 2.19
N ALA A 43 -10.06 -7.20 3.49
CA ALA A 43 -11.38 -7.55 4.04
C ALA A 43 -12.45 -6.47 3.74
N VAL A 44 -12.02 -5.28 3.32
CA VAL A 44 -12.86 -4.21 2.79
C VAL A 44 -13.17 -4.52 1.33
N GLU A 45 -14.46 -4.68 1.01
CA GLU A 45 -14.97 -5.15 -0.29
C GLU A 45 -14.54 -4.33 -1.54
N ASN A 46 -13.85 -3.19 -1.36
CA ASN A 46 -13.40 -2.35 -2.47
C ASN A 46 -12.13 -1.56 -2.10
N ALA A 47 -11.07 -1.66 -2.91
CA ALA A 47 -9.84 -0.88 -2.73
C ALA A 47 -10.01 0.62 -2.90
N GLU A 48 -11.04 1.08 -3.64
CA GLU A 48 -11.39 2.50 -3.68
C GLU A 48 -11.77 3.05 -2.31
N ARG A 49 -12.25 2.20 -1.39
CA ARG A 49 -12.51 2.58 0.01
C ARG A 49 -11.23 2.62 0.86
N VAL A 50 -10.10 2.16 0.34
CA VAL A 50 -8.81 2.08 1.04
C VAL A 50 -7.91 3.23 0.61
N LEU A 51 -7.93 3.58 -0.67
CA LEU A 51 -7.14 4.70 -1.20
C LEU A 51 -7.52 6.02 -0.52
N GLY A 52 -6.51 6.80 -0.14
CA GLY A 52 -6.67 8.08 0.54
C GLY A 52 -7.00 7.99 2.04
N GLN A 53 -7.37 6.81 2.55
CA GLN A 53 -7.62 6.61 3.97
C GLN A 53 -6.32 6.56 4.76
N GLN A 54 -6.40 6.97 6.03
CA GLN A 54 -5.34 6.72 7.00
C GLN A 54 -5.16 5.22 7.18
N TRP A 55 -3.94 4.69 7.02
CA TRP A 55 -3.72 3.26 7.13
C TRP A 55 -4.17 2.71 8.50
N SER A 56 -3.90 3.44 9.59
CA SER A 56 -4.32 3.05 10.95
C SER A 56 -5.84 2.95 11.12
N SER A 57 -6.64 3.78 10.42
CA SER A 57 -8.11 3.76 10.57
C SER A 57 -8.76 2.50 10.01
N LEU A 58 -8.04 1.75 9.17
CA LEU A 58 -8.48 0.48 8.59
C LEU A 58 -8.24 -0.72 9.53
N TRP A 59 -7.60 -0.49 10.67
CA TRP A 59 -7.36 -1.51 11.69
C TRP A 59 -8.31 -1.34 12.89
N PRO A 60 -8.52 -2.42 13.68
CA PRO A 60 -9.18 -2.34 14.97
C PRO A 60 -8.52 -1.29 15.87
N GLU A 61 -9.32 -0.66 16.74
CA GLU A 61 -8.91 0.48 17.55
C GLU A 61 -7.68 0.16 18.42
N GLU A 62 -7.61 -1.07 18.93
CA GLU A 62 -6.60 -1.54 19.88
C GLU A 62 -5.19 -1.58 19.30
N VAL A 63 -5.06 -1.58 17.97
CA VAL A 63 -3.75 -1.67 17.28
C VAL A 63 -3.39 -0.41 16.49
N ARG A 64 -4.24 0.62 16.50
CA ARG A 64 -4.02 1.83 15.69
C ARG A 64 -2.73 2.54 16.07
N ASP A 65 -2.49 2.71 17.37
CA ASP A 65 -1.29 3.37 17.87
C ASP A 65 -0.03 2.64 17.39
N THR A 66 -0.02 1.30 17.44
CA THR A 66 1.09 0.49 16.93
C THR A 66 1.32 0.70 15.42
N VAL A 67 0.25 0.80 14.64
CA VAL A 67 0.33 1.07 13.20
C VAL A 67 0.88 2.47 12.93
N GLU A 68 0.42 3.47 13.69
CA GLU A 68 0.87 4.87 13.56
C GLU A 68 2.35 5.02 13.96
N GLU A 69 2.77 4.37 15.04
CA GLU A 69 4.17 4.31 15.46
C GLU A 69 5.05 3.67 14.39
N ALA A 70 4.60 2.55 13.78
CA ALA A 70 5.34 1.88 12.73
C ALA A 70 5.52 2.77 11.48
N ILE A 71 4.46 3.47 11.06
CA ILE A 71 4.53 4.44 9.94
C ILE A 71 5.46 5.60 10.28
N SER A 72 5.33 6.15 11.50
CA SER A 72 6.16 7.24 12.01
C SER A 72 7.63 6.84 12.08
N ALA A 73 7.94 5.61 12.50
CA ALA A 73 9.30 5.08 12.49
C ALA A 73 9.85 4.95 11.06
N ALA A 74 9.07 4.35 10.15
CA ALA A 74 9.48 4.16 8.76
C ALA A 74 9.71 5.49 8.01
N SER A 75 8.99 6.56 8.35
CA SER A 75 9.16 7.87 7.70
C SER A 75 10.47 8.58 8.08
N ARG A 76 11.18 8.10 9.10
CA ARG A 76 12.45 8.67 9.57
C ARG A 76 13.70 8.02 8.96
N GLY A 77 13.57 6.93 8.21
CA GLY A 77 14.67 6.18 7.60
C GLY A 77 15.15 5.03 8.46
#